data_AF-M0EQY0-F1
#
_entry.id   AF-M0EQY0-F1
#
_cell.length_a   1.000
_cell.length_b   1.000
_cell.length_c   1.000
_cell.angle_alpha   90.00
_cell.angle_beta   90.00
_cell.angle_gamma   90.00
#
_symmetry.space_group_name_H-M   'P 1'
#
loop_
_entity.id
_entity.type
_entity.pdbx_description
1 polymer ?
#
loop_
_entity_poly.entity_id
_entity_poly.type
_entity_poly.pdbx_seq_one_letter_code
_entity_poly.pdbx_strand_id
1 'polypeptide(L)' 'MTPWTARCERCPAGERFLAERPARRWAETHARHARHAVSLEAPSGDSAVVSPGDEADRS' A
#
# COMPACT_ATOMS: atom_id res chain seq x y z
N MET A 1 5.75 17.01 -9.36
CA MET A 1 6.30 15.77 -8.75
C MET A 1 5.13 14.83 -8.55
N THR A 2 5.17 13.62 -9.11
CA THR A 2 4.09 12.63 -8.94
C THR A 2 4.29 11.90 -7.62
N PRO A 3 3.28 11.79 -6.73
CA PRO A 3 3.43 11.13 -5.44
C PRO A 3 3.29 9.61 -5.57
N TRP A 4 3.71 8.91 -4.54
CA TRP A 4 3.24 7.54 -4.28
C TRP A 4 1.77 7.58 -3.86
N THR A 5 0.96 6.66 -4.39
CA THR A 5 -0.46 6.57 -4.03
C THR A 5 -0.75 5.20 -3.46
N ALA A 6 -1.29 5.13 -2.24
CA ALA A 6 -1.82 3.90 -1.66
C ALA A 6 -3.35 3.95 -1.68
N ARG A 7 -3.99 2.93 -2.25
CA ARG A 7 -5.46 2.83 -2.34
C ARG A 7 -5.94 1.47 -1.90
N CYS A 8 -6.87 1.48 -0.95
CA CYS A 8 -7.57 0.25 -0.60
C CYS A 8 -8.49 -0.15 -1.74
N GLU A 9 -8.48 -1.42 -2.12
CA GLU A 9 -9.31 -1.93 -3.21
C GLU A 9 -10.75 -2.21 -2.78
N ARG A 10 -11.00 -2.20 -1.46
CA ARG A 10 -12.27 -2.65 -0.86
C ARG A 10 -13.02 -1.57 -0.10
N CYS A 11 -12.41 -0.43 0.17
CA CYS A 11 -13.05 0.68 0.88
C CYS A 11 -12.50 2.01 0.36
N PRO A 12 -13.16 3.16 0.64
CA PRO A 12 -12.75 4.45 0.09
C PRO A 12 -11.44 5.01 0.68
N ALA A 13 -10.76 4.26 1.56
CA ALA A 13 -9.51 4.70 2.16
C ALA A 13 -8.37 4.71 1.14
N GLY A 14 -7.62 5.80 1.13
CA GLY A 14 -6.40 5.95 0.34
C GLY A 14 -5.65 7.21 0.76
N GLU A 15 -4.35 7.23 0.53
CA GLU A 15 -3.46 8.31 0.96
C GLU A 15 -2.33 8.49 -0.06
N ARG A 16 -1.82 9.73 -0.17
CA ARG A 16 -0.70 10.07 -1.06
C ARG A 16 0.53 10.43 -0.25
N PHE A 17 1.69 9.98 -0.70
CA PHE A 17 2.96 10.15 0.00
C PHE A 17 4.05 10.66 -0.92
N LEU A 18 5.00 11.40 -0.36
CA LEU A 18 6.16 11.91 -1.09
C LEU A 18 7.27 10.86 -1.24
N ALA A 19 7.17 9.73 -0.54
CA ALA A 19 8.16 8.66 -0.57
C ALA A 19 7.47 7.29 -0.44
N GLU A 20 8.15 6.26 -0.93
CA GLU A 20 7.66 4.88 -0.95
C GLU A 20 7.42 4.34 0.47
N ARG A 21 8.41 4.49 1.34
CA ARG A 21 8.39 3.88 2.68
C ARG A 21 7.15 4.23 3.52
N PRO A 22 6.72 5.50 3.65
CA PRO A 22 5.49 5.81 4.35
C PRO A 22 4.23 5.30 3.63
N ALA A 23 4.22 5.26 2.28
CA ALA A 23 3.12 4.67 1.52
C ALA A 23 2.97 3.18 1.81
N ARG A 24 4.09 2.44 1.77
CA ARG A 24 4.10 1.01 2.03
C ARG A 24 3.71 0.68 3.46
N ARG A 25 4.21 1.42 4.45
CA ARG A 25 3.82 1.24 5.86
C ARG A 25 2.32 1.46 6.08
N TRP A 26 1.74 2.48 5.44
CA TRP A 26 0.30 2.71 5.50
C TRP A 26 -0.47 1.53 4.89
N ALA A 27 -0.04 1.06 3.71
CA ALA A 27 -0.66 -0.06 3.02
C ALA A 27 -0.62 -1.36 3.85
N GLU A 28 0.53 -1.71 4.42
CA GLU A 28 0.70 -2.87 5.31
C GLU A 28 -0.21 -2.78 6.55
N THR A 29 -0.22 -1.61 7.20
CA THR A 29 -1.07 -1.38 8.38
C THR A 29 -2.54 -1.53 8.01
N HIS A 30 -2.98 -0.87 6.94
CA HIS A 30 -4.36 -0.94 6.49
C HIS A 30 -4.75 -2.36 6.08
N ALA A 31 -3.92 -3.03 5.30
CA ALA A 31 -4.16 -4.39 4.85
C ALA A 31 -4.33 -5.33 6.04
N ARG A 32 -3.42 -5.29 7.02
CA ARG A 32 -3.51 -6.10 8.23
C ARG A 32 -4.76 -5.82 9.07
N HIS A 33 -5.09 -4.55 9.31
CA HIS A 33 -6.19 -4.18 10.21
C HIS A 33 -7.56 -4.35 9.56
N ALA A 34 -7.72 -3.92 8.31
CA ALA A 34 -8.98 -4.04 7.58
C ALA A 34 -9.15 -5.42 6.93
N ARG A 35 -8.08 -6.21 6.84
CA ARG A 35 -8.00 -7.44 6.02
C ARG A 35 -8.31 -7.17 4.55
N HIS A 36 -7.83 -6.04 4.01
CA HIS A 36 -8.08 -5.58 2.65
C HIS A 36 -6.78 -5.65 1.83
N ALA A 37 -6.87 -5.88 0.53
CA ALA A 37 -5.73 -5.62 -0.35
C ALA A 37 -5.59 -4.11 -0.58
N VAL A 38 -4.36 -3.63 -0.66
CA VAL A 38 -4.03 -2.23 -0.93
C VAL A 38 -3.09 -2.16 -2.11
N SER A 39 -3.50 -1.45 -3.16
CA SER A 39 -2.63 -1.12 -4.28
C SER A 39 -1.72 0.06 -3.94
N LEU A 40 -0.45 -0.06 -4.30
CA LEU A 40 0.59 0.97 -4.23
C LEU A 40 1.00 1.32 -5.64
N GLU A 41 0.85 2.58 -6.02
CA GLU A 41 1.29 3.11 -7.31
C GLU A 41 2.49 4.03 -7.09
N ALA A 42 3.57 3.74 -7.82
CA ALA A 42 4.81 4.50 -7.82
C ALA A 42 4.71 5.72 -8.76
N PRO A 43 5.50 6.78 -8.53
CA PRO A 43 5.60 7.92 -9.45
C PRO A 43 6.02 7.55 -10.88
N SER A 44 6.73 6.43 -11.04
CA SER A 44 7.16 5.85 -12.31
C SER A 44 6.03 5.14 -13.08
N GLY A 45 4.88 4.90 -12.44
CA GLY A 45 3.77 4.13 -12.98
C GLY A 45 3.82 2.64 -12.63
N ASP A 46 4.88 2.17 -11.98
CA ASP A 46 4.92 0.81 -11.43
C ASP A 46 3.89 0.64 -10.31
N SER A 47 3.32 -0.55 -10.18
CA SER A 47 2.34 -0.83 -9.13
C SER A 47 2.63 -2.14 -8.40
N ALA A 48 2.38 -2.15 -7.10
CA ALA A 48 2.45 -3.34 -6.25
C ALA A 48 1.16 -3.49 -5.44
N VAL A 49 0.85 -4.71 -4.99
CA VAL A 49 -0.30 -4.98 -4.12
C VAL A 49 0.19 -5.51 -2.79
N VAL A 50 -0.27 -4.90 -1.71
CA VAL A 50 -0.03 -5.37 -0.33
C VAL A 50 -1.25 -6.14 0.12
N SER A 51 -1.07 -7.44 0.33
CA SER A 51 -2.14 -8.34 0.77
C SER A 51 -2.26 -8.36 2.30
N PRO A 52 -3.45 -8.65 2.84
CA PRO A 52 -3.66 -8.84 4.27
C PRO A 52 -3.00 -10.15 4.72
N GLY A 53 -1.69 -10.11 4.99
CA GLY A 53 -0.91 -11.28 5.41
C GLY A 53 0.38 -11.52 4.63
N ASP A 54 1.08 -10.48 4.17
CA ASP A 54 2.48 -10.57 3.73
C ASP A 54 3.42 -10.70 4.95
N GLU A 55 3.25 -11.79 5.70
CA GLU A 55 4.22 -12.30 6.69
C GLU A 55 4.96 -13.49 6.06
N ALA A 56 5.33 -13.37 4.78
CA ALA A 56 5.95 -14.46 4.01
C ALA A 56 7.41 -14.15 3.66
N ASP A 57 8.22 -13.67 4.60
CA ASP A 57 9.68 -13.91 4.61
C ASP A 57 10.31 -13.48 5.95
N ARG A 58 10.17 -14.33 6.97
CA ARG A 58 11.13 -14.43 8.07
C ARG A 58 11.32 -15.91 8.36
N SER A 59 12.26 -16.54 7.66
CA SER A 59 12.88 -17.82 8.05
C SER A 59 14.39 -17.62 8.13
#